data_AF-A0A925A773-F1
#
_entry.id   AF-A0A925A773-F1
#
_cell.length_a   1.000
_cell.length_b   1.000
_cell.length_c   1.000
_cell.angle_alpha   90.00
_cell.angle_beta   90.00
_cell.angle_gamma   90.00
#
_symmetry.space_group_name_H-M   'P 1'
#
loop_
_entity.id
_entity.type
_entity.pdbx_description
1 polymer ?
#
loop_
_entity_poly.entity_id
_entity_poly.type
_entity_poly.pdbx_seq_one_letter_code
_entity_poly.pdbx_strand_id
1 'polypeptide(L)'
;VTASTILLVNLASGYMIFALIAVIGFSYGGFLGVFPALTADFWGTKSMGMNYGIVLLGFGVGAIVSSYIAGYYKNLANVTKDLTTMQPAFIIASVAAILGVLLIAFLKPPIKKVG
;
A
#
# COMPACT_ATOMS: atom_id res chain seq x y z
N VAL A 1 -4.24 9.64 -1.35
CA VAL A 1 -3.18 10.09 -0.43
C VAL A 1 -1.83 9.49 -0.79
N THR A 2 -1.69 8.16 -0.83
CA THR A 2 -0.40 7.49 -1.09
C THR A 2 0.18 7.78 -2.48
N ALA A 3 -0.64 7.73 -3.54
CA ALA A 3 -0.19 8.07 -4.90
C ALA A 3 0.25 9.53 -5.04
N SER A 4 -0.49 10.46 -4.43
CA SER A 4 -0.14 11.89 -4.41
C SER A 4 1.14 12.17 -3.62
N THR A 5 1.36 11.50 -2.47
CA THR A 5 2.56 11.69 -1.66
C THR A 5 3.81 11.10 -2.32
N ILE A 6 3.69 9.99 -3.07
CA ILE A 6 4.82 9.37 -3.79
C ILE A 6 5.32 10.26 -4.94
N LEU A 7 4.43 10.97 -5.64
CA LEU A 7 4.80 11.98 -6.64
C LEU A 7 5.49 13.19 -5.99
N LEU A 8 5.04 13.60 -4.80
CA LEU A 8 5.64 14.71 -4.04
C LEU A 8 7.02 14.37 -3.45
N VAL A 9 7.31 13.10 -3.15
CA VAL A 9 8.65 12.65 -2.70
C VAL A 9 9.72 12.91 -3.77
N ASN A 10 9.36 12.92 -5.05
CA ASN A 10 10.31 13.23 -6.14
C ASN A 10 10.71 14.71 -6.24
N LEU A 11 9.90 15.61 -5.68
CA LEU A 11 10.15 17.05 -5.64
C LEU A 11 10.69 17.52 -4.28
N ALA A 12 10.54 16.69 -3.24
CA ALA A 12 10.89 17.04 -1.87
C ALA A 12 12.36 16.71 -1.57
N SER A 13 13.17 17.73 -1.28
CA SER A 13 14.52 17.58 -0.71
C SER A 13 14.55 18.01 0.77
N GLY A 14 15.40 17.38 1.58
CA GLY A 14 15.57 17.73 3.00
C GLY A 14 14.47 17.20 3.94
N TYR A 15 14.12 17.99 4.95
CA TYR A 15 13.23 17.57 6.06
C TYR A 15 11.78 17.26 5.64
N MET A 16 11.37 17.68 4.45
CA MET A 16 10.01 17.50 3.92
C MET A 16 9.66 16.03 3.64
N ILE A 17 10.67 15.17 3.44
CA ILE A 17 10.48 13.73 3.26
C ILE A 17 9.93 13.06 4.53
N PHE A 18 10.33 13.53 5.71
CA PHE A 18 9.85 12.98 6.99
C PHE A 18 8.38 13.32 7.23
N ALA A 19 7.95 14.52 6.84
CA ALA A 19 6.56 14.92 6.91
C ALA A 19 5.68 14.07 5.98
N LEU A 20 6.14 13.78 4.76
CA LEU A 20 5.43 12.91 3.82
C LEU A 20 5.33 11.46 4.35
N ILE A 21 6.40 10.92 4.91
CA ILE A 21 6.40 9.58 5.54
C ILE A 21 5.42 9.54 6.73
N ALA A 22 5.36 10.59 7.54
CA ALA A 22 4.41 10.69 8.66
C ALA A 22 2.95 10.66 8.19
N VAL A 23 2.62 11.39 7.11
CA VAL A 23 1.26 11.38 6.53
C VAL A 23 0.89 10.00 5.96
N ILE A 24 1.84 9.32 5.33
CA ILE A 24 1.65 7.94 4.83
C ILE A 24 1.39 7.00 6.00
N GLY A 25 2.19 7.07 7.07
CA GLY A 25 2.02 6.27 8.27
C GLY A 25 0.67 6.51 8.97
N PHE A 26 0.25 7.76 9.06
CA PHE A 26 -1.05 8.11 9.65
C PHE A 26 -2.23 7.57 8.84
N SER A 27 -2.12 7.62 7.51
CA SER A 27 -3.12 7.02 6.60
C SER A 27 -3.20 5.50 6.76
N TYR A 28 -2.09 4.85 7.11
CA TYR A 28 -2.02 3.41 7.37
C TYR A 28 -2.77 2.99 8.65
N GLY A 29 -2.84 3.87 9.64
CA GLY A 29 -3.61 3.62 10.87
C GLY A 29 -5.10 3.42 10.61
N GLY A 30 -5.68 4.18 9.69
CA GLY A 30 -7.08 4.02 9.28
C GLY A 30 -7.34 2.70 8.53
N PHE A 31 -6.35 2.20 7.81
CA PHE A 31 -6.45 0.96 7.03
C PHE A 31 -6.59 -0.27 7.93
N LEU A 32 -5.80 -0.37 9.01
CA LEU A 32 -5.78 -1.54 9.88
C LEU A 32 -7.12 -1.81 10.60
N GLY A 33 -7.88 -0.75 10.92
CA GLY A 33 -9.20 -0.89 11.54
C GLY A 33 -10.33 -1.24 10.56
N VAL A 34 -10.18 -0.81 9.30
CA VAL A 34 -11.22 -0.94 8.28
C VAL A 34 -11.19 -2.32 7.59
N PHE A 35 -10.02 -2.94 7.48
CA PHE A 35 -9.83 -4.26 6.84
C PHE A 35 -10.60 -5.42 7.47
N PRO A 36 -10.57 -5.64 8.80
CA PRO A 36 -11.34 -6.71 9.42
C PRO A 36 -12.85 -6.45 9.33
N ALA A 37 -13.29 -5.19 9.44
CA ALA A 37 -14.69 -4.80 9.24
C ALA A 37 -15.16 -5.06 7.80
N LEU A 38 -14.38 -4.66 6.79
CA LEU A 38 -14.70 -4.96 5.39
C LEU A 38 -14.73 -6.46 5.11
N THR A 39 -13.77 -7.21 5.63
CA THR A 39 -13.74 -8.68 5.44
C THR A 39 -14.97 -9.34 6.05
N ALA A 40 -15.44 -8.84 7.20
CA ALA A 40 -16.68 -9.27 7.83
C ALA A 40 -17.92 -8.92 7.00
N ASP A 41 -17.97 -7.70 6.44
CA ASP A 41 -19.10 -7.21 5.64
C ASP A 41 -19.24 -7.96 4.30
N PHE A 42 -18.12 -8.36 3.67
CA PHE A 42 -18.12 -9.04 2.38
C PHE A 42 -18.35 -10.55 2.47
N TRP A 43 -17.75 -11.23 3.46
CA TRP A 43 -17.77 -12.70 3.55
C TRP A 43 -18.52 -13.24 4.77
N GLY A 44 -19.02 -12.38 5.66
CA GLY A 44 -19.77 -12.74 6.85
C GLY A 44 -18.88 -13.16 8.04
N THR A 45 -19.46 -13.10 9.24
CA THR A 45 -18.76 -13.33 10.52
C THR A 45 -18.50 -14.80 10.86
N LYS A 46 -19.16 -15.75 10.18
CA LYS A 46 -19.12 -17.18 10.52
C LYS A 46 -17.74 -17.83 10.36
N SER A 47 -16.90 -17.32 9.47
CA SER A 47 -15.49 -17.75 9.29
C SER A 47 -14.54 -16.54 9.16
N MET A 48 -14.77 -15.53 10.00
CA MET A 48 -14.05 -14.26 9.92
C MET A 48 -12.53 -14.42 10.07
N GLY A 49 -12.06 -15.35 10.90
CA GLY A 49 -10.64 -15.65 11.06
C GLY A 49 -9.99 -16.25 9.81
N MET A 50 -10.67 -17.16 9.12
CA MET A 50 -10.15 -17.76 7.87
C MET A 50 -10.14 -16.75 6.73
N ASN A 51 -11.24 -16.02 6.56
CA ASN A 51 -11.38 -15.02 5.50
C ASN A 51 -10.39 -13.87 5.67
N TYR A 52 -10.22 -13.38 6.90
CA TYR A 52 -9.23 -12.35 7.20
C TYR A 52 -7.80 -12.89 7.07
N GLY A 53 -7.56 -14.16 7.42
CA GLY A 53 -6.29 -14.84 7.21
C GLY A 53 -5.85 -14.88 5.74
N ILE A 54 -6.79 -15.10 4.81
CA ILE A 54 -6.51 -15.07 3.36
C ILE A 54 -6.14 -13.64 2.91
N VAL A 55 -6.83 -12.62 3.43
CA VAL A 55 -6.51 -11.21 3.14
C VAL A 55 -5.11 -10.85 3.68
N LEU A 56 -4.78 -11.29 4.90
CA LEU A 56 -3.45 -11.11 5.49
C LEU A 56 -2.36 -11.86 4.73
N LEU A 57 -2.66 -13.04 4.18
CA LEU A 57 -1.74 -13.77 3.31
C LEU A 57 -1.42 -12.97 2.04
N GLY A 58 -2.43 -12.42 1.38
CA GLY A 58 -2.23 -11.53 0.23
C GLY A 58 -1.40 -10.30 0.57
N PHE A 59 -1.65 -9.69 1.73
CA PHE A 59 -0.85 -8.59 2.25
C PHE A 59 0.61 -8.99 2.49
N GLY A 60 0.85 -10.16 3.09
CA GLY A 60 2.19 -10.69 3.33
C GLY A 60 2.98 -10.94 2.04
N VAL A 61 2.34 -11.54 1.03
CA VAL A 61 2.97 -11.74 -0.30
C VAL A 61 3.30 -10.39 -0.94
N GLY A 62 2.38 -9.42 -0.88
CA GLY A 62 2.62 -8.07 -1.37
C GLY A 62 3.83 -7.40 -0.70
N ALA A 63 3.97 -7.53 0.62
CA ALA A 63 5.08 -6.97 1.38
C ALA A 63 6.44 -7.58 0.98
N ILE A 64 6.49 -8.89 0.69
CA ILE A 64 7.71 -9.56 0.22
C ILE A 64 8.10 -9.03 -1.17
N VAL A 65 7.14 -9.00 -2.10
CA VAL A 65 7.38 -8.54 -3.48
C VAL A 65 7.84 -7.07 -3.50
N SER A 66 7.18 -6.20 -2.74
CA SER A 66 7.56 -4.78 -2.67
C SER A 66 8.93 -4.58 -2.04
N SER A 67 9.28 -5.38 -1.02
CA SER A 67 10.59 -5.30 -0.37
C SER A 67 11.73 -5.74 -1.28
N TYR A 68 11.50 -6.77 -2.10
CA TYR A 68 12.48 -7.24 -3.08
C TYR A 68 12.74 -6.19 -4.16
N ILE A 69 11.68 -5.58 -4.70
CA ILE A 69 11.78 -4.50 -5.69
C ILE A 69 12.51 -3.28 -5.10
N ALA A 70 12.12 -2.84 -3.89
CA ALA A 70 12.77 -1.72 -3.22
C ALA A 70 14.26 -1.99 -2.92
N GLY A 71 14.59 -3.21 -2.49
CA GLY A 71 15.96 -3.65 -2.24
C GLY A 71 16.81 -3.66 -3.51
N TYR A 72 16.26 -4.12 -4.64
CA TYR A 72 16.94 -4.13 -5.93
C TYR A 72 17.34 -2.71 -6.37
N TYR A 73 16.39 -1.76 -6.37
CA TYR A 73 16.67 -0.38 -6.76
C TYR A 73 17.55 0.37 -5.76
N LYS A 74 17.45 0.06 -4.47
CA LYS A 74 18.37 0.60 -3.44
C LYS A 74 19.80 0.13 -3.65
N ASN A 75 20.00 -1.14 -4.01
CA ASN A 75 21.34 -1.67 -4.31
C ASN A 75 21.92 -1.04 -5.57
N LEU A 76 21.11 -0.85 -6.62
CA LEU A 76 21.54 -0.12 -7.81
C LEU A 76 21.94 1.33 -7.48
N ALA A 77 21.13 2.06 -6.72
CA ALA A 77 21.44 3.42 -6.29
C ALA A 77 22.73 3.51 -5.45
N ASN A 78 23.00 2.53 -4.58
CA ASN A 78 24.25 2.45 -3.83
C ASN A 78 25.49 2.25 -4.73
N VAL A 79 25.36 1.50 -5.82
CA VAL A 79 26.46 1.26 -6.79
C VAL A 79 26.69 2.50 -7.66
N THR A 80 25.64 3.22 -8.05
CA THR A 80 25.76 4.43 -8.89
C THR A 80 26.04 5.71 -8.09
N LYS A 81 25.90 5.69 -6.75
CA LYS A 81 25.92 6.88 -5.85
C LYS A 81 24.94 8.00 -6.25
N ASP A 82 23.93 7.66 -7.05
CA ASP A 82 22.93 8.60 -7.52
C ASP A 82 21.58 8.21 -6.90
N LEU A 83 20.95 9.13 -6.18
CA LEU A 83 19.63 8.86 -5.58
C LEU A 83 18.52 8.83 -6.65
N THR A 84 18.80 9.35 -7.85
CA THR A 84 17.85 9.33 -8.96
C THR A 84 17.55 7.90 -9.45
N THR A 85 18.45 6.94 -9.23
CA THR A 85 18.23 5.53 -9.58
C THR A 85 17.14 4.85 -8.73
N MET A 86 16.66 5.49 -7.65
CA MET A 86 15.49 5.03 -6.88
C MET A 86 14.16 5.46 -7.50
N GLN A 87 14.14 6.41 -8.46
CA GLN A 87 12.91 6.86 -9.13
C GLN A 87 12.01 5.73 -9.67
N PRO A 88 12.55 4.68 -10.33
CA PRO A 88 11.71 3.62 -10.87
C PRO A 88 10.93 2.86 -9.79
N ALA A 89 11.50 2.69 -8.59
CA ALA A 89 10.83 2.04 -7.47
C ALA A 89 9.59 2.84 -7.00
N PHE A 90 9.70 4.17 -6.98
CA PHE A 90 8.59 5.05 -6.64
C PHE A 90 7.51 5.05 -7.72
N ILE A 91 7.88 4.98 -9.00
CA ILE A 91 6.93 4.87 -10.11
C ILE A 91 6.16 3.54 -10.01
N ILE A 92 6.85 2.42 -9.78
CA ILE A 92 6.23 1.10 -9.61
C ILE A 92 5.25 1.12 -8.43
N ALA A 93 5.64 1.72 -7.30
CA ALA A 93 4.76 1.88 -6.15
C ALA A 93 3.51 2.73 -6.46
N SER A 94 3.67 3.82 -7.22
CA SER A 94 2.55 4.67 -7.65
C SER A 94 1.58 3.93 -8.57
N VAL A 95 2.09 3.17 -9.55
CA VAL A 95 1.28 2.36 -10.46
C VAL A 95 0.53 1.27 -9.69
N ALA A 96 1.19 0.58 -8.76
CA ALA A 96 0.56 -0.41 -7.90
C ALA A 96 -0.55 0.19 -7.04
N ALA A 97 -0.35 1.40 -6.51
CA ALA A 97 -1.38 2.12 -5.75
C ALA A 97 -2.59 2.49 -6.62
N ILE A 98 -2.38 2.96 -7.85
CA ILE A 98 -3.46 3.26 -8.80
C ILE A 98 -4.23 1.99 -9.15
N LEU A 99 -3.54 0.89 -9.44
CA LEU A 99 -4.17 -0.41 -9.68
C LEU A 99 -5.01 -0.87 -8.47
N GLY A 100 -4.51 -0.69 -7.25
CA GLY A 100 -5.26 -0.98 -6.03
C GLY A 100 -6.54 -0.15 -5.92
N VAL A 101 -6.48 1.15 -6.22
CA VAL A 101 -7.66 2.03 -6.25
C VAL A 101 -8.65 1.59 -7.32
N LEU A 102 -8.18 1.23 -8.52
CA LEU A 102 -9.02 0.72 -9.59
C LEU A 102 -9.72 -0.58 -9.20
N LEU A 103 -8.98 -1.54 -8.62
CA LEU A 103 -9.54 -2.80 -8.14
C LEU A 103 -10.61 -2.57 -7.06
N ILE A 104 -10.39 -1.62 -6.15
CA ILE A 104 -11.40 -1.22 -5.16
C ILE A 104 -12.62 -0.58 -5.84
N ALA A 105 -12.42 0.25 -6.86
CA ALA A 105 -13.52 0.87 -7.59
C ALA A 105 -14.39 -0.15 -8.36
N PHE A 106 -13.80 -1.25 -8.82
CA PHE A 106 -14.52 -2.37 -9.44
C PHE A 106 -15.06 -3.40 -8.42
N LEU A 107 -14.68 -3.31 -7.15
CA LEU A 107 -15.21 -4.16 -6.10
C LEU A 107 -16.68 -3.79 -5.87
N LYS A 108 -17.58 -4.77 -6.03
CA LYS A 108 -19.01 -4.56 -5.73
C LYS A 108 -19.16 -4.15 -4.27
N PRO A 109 -19.98 -3.14 -3.93
CA PRO A 109 -20.19 -2.74 -2.55
C PRO A 109 -20.67 -3.92 -1.69
N PRO A 110 -20.26 -3.99 -0.41
CA PRO A 110 -20.66 -5.08 0.47
C PRO A 110 -22.17 -5.11 0.60
N ILE A 111 -22.76 -6.31 0.48
CA ILE A 111 -24.19 -6.51 0.67
C ILE A 111 -24.48 -6.27 2.15
N LYS A 112 -25.13 -5.14 2.49
CA LYS A 112 -25.62 -4.89 3.84
C LYS A 112 -26.52 -6.05 4.26
N LYS A 113 -26.05 -6.93 5.14
CA LYS A 113 -26.94 -7.83 5.87
C LYS A 113 -27.59 -7.03 6.98
N VAL A 114 -28.77 -6.49 6.68
CA VAL A 114 -29.74 -6.07 7.70
C VAL A 114 -30.24 -7.36 8.36
N GLY A 115 -29.93 -7.55 9.65
CA GLY A 115 -30.35 -8.72 10.42
C GLY A 115 -29.56 -8.87 11.69
#